data_AF-A0A258BTK3-F1
#
_entry.id   AF-A0A258BTK3-F1
#
_cell.length_a   1.000
_cell.length_b   1.000
_cell.length_c   1.000
_cell.angle_alpha   90.00
_cell.angle_beta   90.00
_cell.angle_gamma   90.00
#
_symmetry.space_group_name_H-M   'P 1'
#
loop_
_entity.id
_entity.type
_entity.pdbx_description
1 polymer ?
#
loop_
_entity_poly.entity_id
_entity_poly.type
_entity_poly.pdbx_seq_one_letter_code
_entity_poly.pdbx_strand_id
1 'polypeptide(L)' 'MDFSALLNAFARAIERRDGDRLADLFTPEGVYDDYFFGPSKPGRVGICETVDHFYAGGMNYQWEFF' A
#
# COMPACT_ATOMS: atom_id res chain seq x y z
N MET A 1 -13.34 -11.61 1.93
CA MET A 1 -12.95 -10.87 0.72
C MET A 1 -12.32 -11.87 -0.23
N ASP A 2 -12.70 -11.88 -1.51
CA ASP A 2 -11.98 -12.67 -2.51
C ASP A 2 -10.71 -11.94 -2.98
N PHE A 3 -9.87 -12.62 -3.76
CA PHE A 3 -8.59 -12.06 -4.17
C PHE A 3 -8.73 -10.82 -5.07
N SER A 4 -9.69 -10.82 -5.98
CA SER A 4 -9.95 -9.67 -6.86
C SER A 4 -10.42 -8.44 -6.08
N ALA A 5 -11.25 -8.62 -5.06
CA ALA A 5 -11.69 -7.57 -4.17
C ALA A 5 -10.53 -7.04 -3.30
N LEU A 6 -9.59 -7.91 -2.89
CA LEU A 6 -8.38 -7.51 -2.17
C LEU A 6 -7.48 -6.62 -3.03
N LEU A 7 -7.19 -7.03 -4.26
CA LEU A 7 -6.37 -6.25 -5.19
C LEU A 7 -7.01 -4.90 -5.53
N ASN A 8 -8.32 -4.87 -5.73
CA ASN A 8 -9.05 -3.62 -5.92
C ASN A 8 -8.97 -2.70 -4.70
N ALA A 9 -9.11 -3.23 -3.48
CA ALA A 9 -8.97 -2.44 -2.27
C ALA A 9 -7.55 -1.88 -2.12
N PHE A 10 -6.54 -2.69 -2.42
CA PHE A 10 -5.14 -2.31 -2.42
C PHE A 10 -4.88 -1.13 -3.38
N ALA A 11 -5.28 -1.28 -4.65
CA ALA A 11 -5.10 -0.24 -5.66
C ALA A 11 -5.76 1.08 -5.22
N ARG A 12 -7.02 1.01 -4.79
CA ARG A 12 -7.80 2.20 -4.39
C ARG A 12 -7.24 2.89 -3.15
N ALA A 13 -6.66 2.15 -2.22
CA ALA A 13 -6.03 2.74 -1.05
C ALA A 13 -4.85 3.63 -1.48
N ILE A 14 -4.02 3.17 -2.41
CA ILE A 14 -2.89 3.99 -2.82
C ILE A 14 -3.32 5.13 -3.72
N GLU A 15 -4.20 4.93 -4.70
CA GLU A 15 -4.69 6.02 -5.56
C GLU A 15 -5.21 7.23 -4.75
N ARG A 16 -5.78 6.95 -3.57
CA ARG A 16 -6.33 7.93 -2.64
C ARG A 16 -5.32 8.45 -1.61
N ARG A 17 -4.08 7.98 -1.64
CA ARG A 17 -3.05 8.22 -0.61
C ARG A 17 -3.55 7.85 0.80
N ASP A 18 -4.27 6.75 0.91
CA ASP A 18 -4.90 6.29 2.15
C ASP A 18 -4.08 5.14 2.77
N GLY A 19 -3.06 5.52 3.54
CA GLY A 19 -2.17 4.59 4.22
C GLY A 19 -2.88 3.70 5.25
N ASP A 20 -3.87 4.24 5.95
CA ASP A 20 -4.61 3.48 6.97
C ASP A 20 -5.44 2.37 6.34
N ARG A 21 -6.13 2.68 5.24
CA ARG A 21 -6.93 1.70 4.50
C ARG A 21 -6.06 0.66 3.80
N LEU A 22 -4.84 1.03 3.40
CA LEU A 22 -3.86 0.07 2.91
C LEU A 22 -3.41 -0.86 4.04
N ALA A 23 -3.06 -0.31 5.21
CA ALA A 23 -2.59 -1.06 6.37
C ALA A 23 -3.64 -2.05 6.91
N ASP A 24 -4.94 -1.76 6.77
CA ASP A 24 -6.02 -2.69 7.13
C ASP A 24 -6.00 -4.00 6.31
N LEU A 25 -5.30 -4.03 5.18
CA LEU A 25 -5.13 -5.24 4.36
C LEU A 25 -3.95 -6.11 4.81
N PHE A 26 -3.15 -5.66 5.78
CA PHE A 26 -1.97 -6.35 6.29
C PHE A 26 -2.25 -6.99 7.65
N THR A 27 -1.43 -7.99 8.00
CA THR A 27 -1.38 -8.49 9.38
C THR A 27 -0.72 -7.45 10.30
N PRO A 28 -0.84 -7.56 11.64
CA PRO A 28 -0.28 -6.57 12.56
C PRO A 28 1.23 -6.29 12.37
N GLU A 29 2.00 -7.30 11.96
CA GLU A 29 3.43 -7.22 11.68
C GLU A 29 3.75 -7.29 10.17
N GLY A 30 2.75 -7.02 9.33
CA GLY A 30 2.91 -7.07 7.88
C GLY A 30 3.94 -6.08 7.36
N VAL A 31 4.62 -6.45 6.28
CA VAL A 31 5.63 -5.62 5.61
C VAL A 31 5.23 -5.48 4.15
N TYR A 32 5.32 -4.27 3.62
CA TYR A 32 5.27 -4.03 2.19
C TYR A 32 6.69 -4.07 1.64
N ASP A 33 6.95 -4.90 0.64
CA ASP A 33 8.28 -5.05 0.03
C ASP A 33 8.15 -4.88 -1.48
N ASP A 34 8.84 -3.86 -2.00
CA ASP A 34 8.90 -3.58 -3.43
C ASP A 34 10.34 -3.53 -3.94
N TYR A 35 10.48 -3.45 -5.26
CA TYR A 35 11.79 -3.41 -5.90
C TYR A 35 12.50 -2.04 -5.81
N PHE A 36 11.77 -0.96 -5.51
CA PHE A 36 12.27 0.41 -5.61
C PHE A 36 12.84 0.93 -4.29
N PHE A 37 12.10 0.74 -3.20
CA PHE A 37 12.40 1.20 -1.86
C PHE A 37 12.71 0.05 -0.90
N GLY A 38 12.37 -1.19 -1.29
CA GLY A 38 12.58 -2.37 -0.46
C GLY A 38 11.55 -2.50 0.66
N PRO A 39 11.86 -3.29 1.71
CA PRO A 39 10.90 -3.59 2.75
C PRO A 39 10.61 -2.37 3.63
N SER A 40 9.32 -2.14 3.87
CA SER A 40 8.83 -1.20 4.87
C SER A 40 9.23 -1.66 6.28
N LYS A 41 9.12 -0.76 7.25
CA LYS A 41 9.08 -1.18 8.66
C LYS A 41 7.87 -2.11 8.88
N PRO A 42 7.93 -3.06 9.82
CA PRO A 42 6.78 -3.90 10.17
C PRO A 42 5.60 -3.08 10.70
N GLY A 43 4.41 -3.53 10.33
CA GLY A 43 3.13 -3.06 10.86
C GLY A 43 2.63 -1.75 10.26
N ARG A 44 1.48 -1.30 10.78
CA ARG A 44 0.69 -0.18 10.23
C ARG A 44 1.52 1.06 9.93
N VAL A 45 2.39 1.46 10.86
CA VAL A 45 3.21 2.67 10.71
C VAL A 45 4.09 2.58 9.47
N GLY A 46 4.74 1.43 9.23
CA GLY A 46 5.58 1.25 8.05
C GLY A 46 4.78 1.28 6.75
N ILE A 47 3.58 0.70 6.74
CA ILE A 47 2.69 0.73 5.56
C ILE A 47 2.25 2.17 5.24
N CYS A 48 1.84 2.94 6.24
CA CYS A 48 1.46 4.35 6.04
C CYS A 48 2.65 5.18 5.54
N GLU A 49 3.84 5.00 6.12
CA GLU A 49 5.07 5.67 5.67
C GLU A 49 5.40 5.34 4.21
N THR A 50 5.22 4.08 3.77
CA THR A 50 5.41 3.69 2.36
C THR A 50 4.49 4.46 1.42
N VAL A 51 3.20 4.61 1.76
CA VAL A 51 2.26 5.39 0.93
C VAL A 51 2.72 6.83 0.79
N ASP A 52 3.11 7.46 1.89
CA ASP A 52 3.64 8.82 1.86
C ASP A 52 4.95 8.93 1.06
N HIS A 53 5.80 7.91 1.14
CA HIS A 53 7.06 7.88 0.40
C HIS A 53 6.82 7.83 -1.11
N PHE A 54 5.85 7.06 -1.60
CA PHE A 54 5.46 7.09 -3.00
C PHE A 54 5.09 8.51 -3.45
N TYR A 55 4.21 9.18 -2.69
CA TYR A 55 3.75 10.52 -3.04
C TYR A 55 4.81 11.63 -2.90
N ALA A 56 6.01 11.32 -2.37
CA ALA A 56 7.16 12.21 -2.47
C ALA A 56 7.82 12.18 -3.85
N GLY A 57 7.75 11.04 -4.56
CA GLY A 57 8.38 10.81 -5.87
C GLY A 57 7.44 10.95 -7.07
N GLY A 58 6.13 11.01 -6.85
CA GLY A 58 5.14 11.12 -7.91
C GLY A 58 3.73 11.40 -7.39
N MET A 59 2.77 11.42 -8.30
CA MET A 59 1.37 11.68 -8.00
C MET A 59 0.46 10.94 -8.98
N ASN A 60 -0.82 10.82 -8.63
CA ASN A 60 -1.86 10.17 -9.46
C ASN A 60 -1.51 8.72 -9.83
N TYR A 61 -0.94 7.96 -8.88
CA TYR A 61 -0.70 6.53 -9.04
C TYR A 61 -1.98 5.81 -9.43
N GLN A 62 -1.88 4.84 -10.34
CA GLN A 62 -2.96 3.95 -10.76
C GLN A 62 -2.35 2.54 -10.87
N TRP A 63 -2.76 1.63 -9.99
CA TRP A 63 -2.36 0.22 -10.11
C TRP A 63 -3.48 -0.58 -10.73
N GLU A 64 -3.15 -1.28 -11.81
CA GLU A 64 -4.04 -2.17 -12.52
C GLU A 64 -3.56 -3.61 -12.35
N PHE A 65 -4.48 -4.49 -11.95
CA PHE A 65 -4.25 -5.92 -11.78
C PHE A 65 -5.24 -6.67 -12.67
N PHE A 66 -4.78 -7.67 -13.44
CA PHE A 66 -5.54 -8.44 -14.44
C PHE A 66 -5.68 -9.92 -14.05
#